data_AF-A0A9D1NLU5-F1
#
_entry.id   AF-A0A9D1NLU5-F1
#
_cell.length_a   1.000
_cell.length_b   1.000
_cell.length_c   1.000
_cell.angle_alpha   90.00
_cell.angle_beta   90.00
_cell.angle_gamma   90.00
#
_symmetry.space_group_name_H-M   'P 1'
#
loop_
_entity.id
_entity.type
_entity.pdbx_description
1 polymer ?
#
loop_
_entity_poly.entity_id
_entity_poly.type
_entity_poly.pdbx_seq_one_letter_code
_entity_poly.pdbx_strand_id
1 'polypeptide(L)'
;MADNETIPPPEQSELTRDDLIKMIDEEGRSYPRRIVDMFKGLRQPKDSLDYKKAMIELQRLGAPLGSILLFSLILIVMSVMKITAEEKPPVIVTEIVEAVEPEELEEIEEEPPPPPEEIPELTEEMEVTDVPVNIDAPPTTSEIQSPAPAPVDAVAITPSPIKMPGVYASRSSGVRGAKIGSYGLGQTEALVYGFLRYLKKTQKPDGRWDNGTVSTGATSLALLCFLAHGEVPGKSEEFGDTVEKAIRWLLNDQIKTEAEIDHRDAPRKGGSHAWRRGEIGYFKGRDACNYAHFLAVYALSEAYAMTQVPDIKTALERAIPHIINGQNAQGGWYYNMDASCPTIDTSYASWAVQALKAAKLAHVGDQQAIIATLKKATRGLMELYHPNDGSFGYTTRGAEKNAYDGLTAPCVLALQMLDQGDSEAARKALTYMSKWGPTFDKKKFKSNSSPQYYCYYLSQVRFNQGENHPQWKAWHNQQKRLYTAAAITIPKEASGYKDHEGKPQYVTFWPRKGAKHKFGTEGGPIDDLQRLRGLSDTRNGARLGIPVEQLVNQDAATSEWEGSKSDIISSCFTALQLMVYYRNSPLSKGALTSIEAEAEVEVSEGGAEAVELD
;
A
#
# COMPACT_ATOMS: atom_id res chain seq x y z
N MET A 1 20.91 84.34 49.02
CA MET A 1 19.97 85.01 49.93
C MET A 1 19.00 85.81 49.08
N ALA A 2 17.75 85.36 49.05
CA ALA A 2 16.56 86.04 48.55
C ALA A 2 15.39 85.16 49.03
N ASP A 3 14.31 85.76 49.51
CA ASP A 3 13.43 85.10 50.47
C ASP A 3 12.21 84.40 49.84
N ASN A 4 11.57 83.56 50.65
CA ASN A 4 10.42 82.75 50.28
C ASN A 4 9.12 83.43 50.76
N GLU A 5 8.38 84.07 49.85
CA GLU A 5 7.00 84.48 50.08
C GLU A 5 6.03 83.57 49.33
N THR A 6 5.11 82.96 50.07
CA THR A 6 4.15 81.97 49.57
C THR A 6 2.81 82.60 49.23
N ILE A 7 2.30 82.33 48.03
CA ILE A 7 0.89 82.53 47.66
C ILE A 7 0.29 81.15 47.33
N PRO A 8 -0.86 80.75 47.90
CA PRO A 8 -1.38 79.39 47.75
C PRO A 8 -2.00 79.13 46.37
N PRO A 9 -1.93 77.89 45.85
CA PRO A 9 -2.66 77.49 44.64
C PRO A 9 -4.17 77.38 44.90
N PRO A 10 -5.02 77.53 43.86
CA PRO A 10 -6.47 77.39 43.99
C PRO A 10 -6.91 75.94 44.22
N GLU A 11 -8.07 75.77 44.86
CA GLU A 11 -8.63 74.47 45.22
C GLU A 11 -8.82 73.53 44.02
N GLN A 12 -8.21 72.34 44.10
CA GLN A 12 -8.68 71.18 43.35
C GLN A 12 -9.72 70.49 44.22
N SER A 13 -10.96 70.33 43.72
CA SER A 13 -12.00 69.58 44.43
C SER A 13 -11.74 68.07 44.31
N GLU A 14 -10.86 67.56 45.18
CA GLU A 14 -10.67 66.13 45.35
C GLU A 14 -12.00 65.46 45.73
N LEU A 15 -12.31 64.35 45.05
CA LEU A 15 -13.57 63.63 45.24
C LEU A 15 -13.57 62.99 46.63
N THR A 16 -14.46 63.44 47.52
CA THR A 16 -14.40 63.04 48.92
C THR A 16 -14.79 61.57 49.11
N ARG A 17 -14.38 60.99 50.24
CA ARG A 17 -14.75 59.61 50.59
C ARG A 17 -16.28 59.42 50.69
N ASP A 18 -16.99 60.49 51.07
CA ASP A 18 -18.45 60.49 51.19
C ASP A 18 -19.14 60.62 49.82
N ASP A 19 -18.51 61.28 48.83
CA ASP A 19 -19.00 61.28 47.44
C ASP A 19 -18.86 59.88 46.81
N LEU A 20 -17.77 59.17 47.11
CA LEU A 20 -17.57 57.78 46.70
C LEU A 20 -18.58 56.83 47.37
N ILE A 21 -18.95 57.05 48.63
CA ILE A 21 -20.01 56.29 49.31
C ILE A 21 -21.38 56.57 48.66
N LYS A 22 -21.71 57.84 48.39
CA LYS A 22 -22.94 58.21 47.66
C LYS A 22 -22.99 57.63 46.24
N MET A 23 -21.86 57.45 45.56
CA MET A 23 -21.82 56.75 44.26
C MET A 23 -22.19 55.26 44.35
N ILE A 24 -22.06 54.64 45.53
CA ILE A 24 -22.41 53.24 45.78
C ILE A 24 -23.88 53.10 46.20
N ASP A 25 -24.40 54.01 47.04
CA ASP A 25 -25.83 54.02 47.43
C ASP A 25 -26.81 54.34 46.27
N GLU A 26 -26.34 54.77 45.10
CA GLU A 26 -27.17 55.08 43.92
C GLU A 26 -27.72 53.82 43.18
N GLU A 27 -27.62 52.61 43.75
CA GLU A 27 -28.10 51.34 43.16
C GLU A 27 -29.61 51.27 42.88
N GLY A 28 -30.43 52.12 43.53
CA GLY A 28 -31.88 52.20 43.29
C GLY A 28 -32.31 52.74 41.91
N ARG A 29 -31.38 53.07 41.00
CA ARG A 29 -31.69 53.67 39.68
C ARG A 29 -31.91 52.64 38.57
N SER A 30 -33.06 52.71 37.92
CA SER A 30 -33.43 51.82 36.81
C SER A 30 -32.47 51.91 35.61
N TYR A 31 -32.14 50.75 35.06
CA TYR A 31 -31.15 50.58 33.98
C TYR A 31 -31.31 51.55 32.79
N PRO A 32 -32.53 51.82 32.25
CA PRO A 32 -32.68 52.77 31.13
C PRO A 32 -32.25 54.20 31.47
N ARG A 33 -32.40 54.64 32.73
CA ARG A 33 -31.95 55.98 33.16
C ARG A 33 -30.42 56.04 33.23
N ARG A 34 -29.76 54.98 33.74
CA ARG A 34 -28.30 54.87 33.78
C ARG A 34 -27.68 54.98 32.37
N ILE A 35 -28.27 54.36 31.36
CA ILE A 35 -27.85 54.48 29.96
C ILE A 35 -28.03 55.93 29.45
N VAL A 36 -29.17 56.56 29.70
CA VAL A 36 -29.43 57.95 29.27
C VAL A 36 -28.48 58.94 29.94
N ASP A 37 -28.21 58.76 31.23
CA ASP A 37 -27.33 59.65 32.00
C ASP A 37 -25.84 59.42 31.64
N MET A 38 -25.44 58.20 31.30
CA MET A 38 -24.14 57.90 30.67
C MET A 38 -23.96 58.69 29.36
N PHE A 39 -24.94 58.65 28.44
CA PHE A 39 -24.85 59.40 27.18
C PHE A 39 -24.88 60.92 27.34
N LYS A 40 -25.43 61.44 28.46
CA LYS A 40 -25.30 62.86 28.83
C LYS A 40 -23.91 63.17 29.41
N GLY A 41 -23.41 62.36 30.34
CA GLY A 41 -22.11 62.56 30.99
C GLY A 41 -20.94 62.49 30.01
N LEU A 42 -21.01 61.61 29.00
CA LEU A 42 -20.02 61.56 27.90
C LEU A 42 -19.94 62.85 27.05
N ARG A 43 -20.88 63.78 27.19
CA ARG A 43 -20.89 65.10 26.53
C ARG A 43 -20.40 66.24 27.43
N GLN A 44 -20.09 65.97 28.70
CA GLN A 44 -19.55 66.96 29.64
C GLN A 44 -18.02 67.09 29.52
N PRO A 45 -17.40 68.18 30.04
CA PRO A 45 -15.94 68.33 30.06
C PRO A 45 -15.25 67.15 30.75
N LYS A 46 -14.06 66.74 30.24
CA LYS A 46 -13.39 65.51 30.67
C LYS A 46 -13.07 65.45 32.17
N ASP A 47 -12.78 66.60 32.76
CA ASP A 47 -12.43 66.71 34.19
C ASP A 47 -13.67 66.67 35.11
N SER A 48 -14.88 66.81 34.55
CA SER A 48 -16.12 66.80 35.30
C SER A 48 -16.42 65.44 35.96
N LEU A 49 -17.11 65.52 37.09
CA LEU A 49 -17.54 64.37 37.89
C LEU A 49 -18.51 63.47 37.09
N ASP A 50 -19.38 64.06 36.27
CA ASP A 50 -20.35 63.34 35.44
C ASP A 50 -19.71 62.63 34.22
N TYR A 51 -18.67 63.21 33.62
CA TYR A 51 -17.89 62.52 32.57
C TYR A 51 -17.20 61.28 33.15
N LYS A 52 -16.61 61.41 34.34
CA LYS A 52 -15.97 60.31 35.08
C LYS A 52 -16.99 59.22 35.46
N LYS A 53 -18.18 59.58 35.97
CA LYS A 53 -19.30 58.64 36.20
C LYS A 53 -19.69 57.88 34.92
N ALA A 54 -19.86 58.59 33.80
CA ALA A 54 -20.26 57.97 32.55
C ALA A 54 -19.19 57.03 31.96
N MET A 55 -17.90 57.34 32.12
CA MET A 55 -16.82 56.46 31.66
C MET A 55 -16.78 55.13 32.44
N ILE A 56 -17.06 55.16 33.74
CA ILE A 56 -17.12 53.96 34.59
C ILE A 56 -18.28 53.04 34.17
N GLU A 57 -19.46 53.60 33.89
CA GLU A 57 -20.61 52.81 33.41
C GLU A 57 -20.36 52.25 31.99
N LEU A 58 -19.69 53.01 31.11
CA LEU A 58 -19.29 52.52 29.79
C LEU A 58 -18.31 51.33 29.90
N GLN A 59 -17.35 51.37 30.82
CA GLN A 59 -16.44 50.25 31.08
C GLN A 59 -17.17 49.02 31.65
N ARG A 60 -18.11 49.22 32.58
CA ARG A 60 -18.97 48.15 33.13
C ARG A 60 -19.80 47.44 32.05
N LEU A 61 -20.27 48.18 31.03
CA LEU A 61 -21.02 47.63 29.90
C LEU A 61 -20.13 47.01 28.81
N GLY A 62 -18.89 47.48 28.67
CA GLY A 62 -17.93 46.97 27.70
C GLY A 62 -17.53 45.51 27.95
N ALA A 63 -17.36 45.10 29.21
CA ALA A 63 -16.97 43.74 29.57
C ALA A 63 -17.96 42.64 29.09
N PRO A 64 -19.27 42.69 29.39
CA PRO A 64 -20.22 41.69 28.87
C PRO A 64 -20.39 41.75 27.35
N LEU A 65 -20.33 42.93 26.72
CA LEU A 65 -20.37 43.05 25.25
C LEU A 65 -19.15 42.41 24.58
N GLY A 66 -17.95 42.61 25.12
CA GLY A 66 -16.73 41.96 24.64
C GLY A 66 -16.78 40.44 24.79
N SER A 67 -17.33 39.94 25.91
CA SER A 67 -17.55 38.50 26.13
C SER A 67 -18.51 37.91 25.09
N ILE A 68 -19.66 38.54 24.85
CA ILE A 68 -20.65 38.10 23.84
C ILE A 68 -20.04 38.08 22.44
N LEU A 69 -19.26 39.10 22.07
CA LEU A 69 -18.56 39.15 20.78
C LEU A 69 -17.50 38.04 20.66
N LEU A 70 -16.74 37.74 21.71
CA LEU A 70 -15.75 36.67 21.72
C LEU A 70 -16.42 35.29 21.54
N PHE A 71 -17.47 34.99 22.30
CA PHE A 71 -18.21 33.73 22.13
C PHE A 71 -18.91 33.64 20.77
N SER A 72 -19.43 34.75 20.23
CA SER A 72 -20.00 34.79 18.88
C SER A 72 -18.94 34.47 17.81
N LEU A 73 -17.73 35.03 17.94
CA LEU A 73 -16.62 34.74 17.04
C LEU A 73 -16.18 33.26 17.12
N ILE A 74 -16.10 32.70 18.32
CA ILE A 74 -15.79 31.28 18.55
C ILE A 74 -16.85 30.39 17.88
N LEU A 75 -18.14 30.69 18.05
CA LEU A 75 -19.23 29.93 17.41
C LEU A 75 -19.19 30.03 15.87
N ILE A 76 -18.84 31.19 15.31
CA ILE A 76 -18.65 31.36 13.86
C ILE A 76 -17.47 30.51 13.36
N VAL A 77 -16.32 30.53 14.06
CA VAL A 77 -15.16 29.69 13.71
C VAL A 77 -15.49 28.21 13.81
N MET A 78 -16.17 27.77 14.88
CA MET A 78 -16.62 26.38 15.04
C MET A 78 -17.63 25.96 13.97
N SER A 79 -18.51 26.86 13.53
CA SER A 79 -19.47 26.60 12.43
C SER A 79 -18.75 26.41 11.10
N VAL A 80 -17.81 27.30 10.76
CA VAL A 80 -16.97 27.17 9.55
C VAL A 80 -16.15 25.89 9.60
N MET A 81 -15.54 25.57 10.75
CA MET A 81 -14.80 24.31 10.93
C MET A 81 -15.69 23.07 10.75
N LYS A 82 -16.92 23.07 11.25
CA LYS A 82 -17.89 21.97 11.02
C LYS A 82 -18.24 21.81 9.54
N ILE A 83 -18.45 22.92 8.81
CA ILE A 83 -18.74 22.88 7.37
C ILE A 83 -17.56 22.29 6.56
N THR A 84 -16.33 22.42 7.07
CA THR A 84 -15.14 21.75 6.51
C THR A 84 -14.85 20.35 7.07
N ALA A 85 -15.69 19.82 7.96
CA ALA A 85 -15.42 18.60 8.74
C ALA A 85 -16.60 17.61 8.83
N GLU A 86 -17.58 17.67 7.93
CA GLU A 86 -18.59 16.61 7.74
C GLU A 86 -18.15 15.52 6.73
N GLU A 87 -16.89 15.08 6.81
CA GLU A 87 -16.60 13.68 6.50
C GLU A 87 -16.94 12.85 7.76
N LYS A 88 -18.17 12.34 7.83
CA LYS A 88 -18.57 11.44 8.91
C LYS A 88 -17.76 10.14 8.78
N PRO A 89 -17.01 9.71 9.81
CA PRO A 89 -16.41 8.39 9.79
C PRO A 89 -17.53 7.33 9.69
N PRO A 90 -17.32 6.22 8.97
CA PRO A 90 -18.31 5.16 8.91
C PRO A 90 -18.54 4.60 10.31
N VAL A 91 -19.76 4.74 10.82
CA VAL A 91 -20.17 4.14 12.09
C VAL A 91 -20.08 2.63 11.91
N ILE A 92 -19.25 1.97 12.72
CA ILE A 92 -19.10 0.52 12.71
C ILE A 92 -20.35 -0.08 13.36
N VAL A 93 -21.40 -0.27 12.56
CA VAL A 93 -22.51 -1.14 12.92
C VAL A 93 -22.02 -2.57 12.74
N THR A 94 -21.79 -3.27 13.85
CA THR A 94 -21.62 -4.73 13.85
C THR A 94 -22.98 -5.37 13.55
N GLU A 95 -23.34 -5.38 12.27
CA GLU A 95 -24.50 -6.12 11.77
C GLU A 95 -24.19 -7.61 11.91
N ILE A 96 -24.61 -8.18 13.03
CA ILE A 96 -24.71 -9.63 13.20
C ILE A 96 -25.83 -10.05 12.26
N VAL A 97 -25.45 -10.47 11.05
CA VAL A 97 -26.35 -11.18 10.15
C VAL A 97 -26.57 -12.55 10.78
N GLU A 98 -27.61 -12.62 11.62
CA GLU A 98 -28.16 -13.87 12.10
C GLU A 98 -28.50 -14.74 10.89
N ALA A 99 -28.05 -15.99 10.92
CA ALA A 99 -28.13 -16.85 9.75
C ALA A 99 -29.58 -17.22 9.47
N VAL A 100 -30.17 -16.58 8.46
CA VAL A 100 -31.45 -17.01 7.90
C VAL A 100 -31.25 -18.44 7.38
N GLU A 101 -31.88 -19.40 8.04
CA GLU A 101 -31.95 -20.77 7.55
C GLU A 101 -32.60 -20.73 6.16
N PRO A 102 -32.03 -21.39 5.14
CA PRO A 102 -32.58 -21.33 3.80
C PRO A 102 -33.96 -21.97 3.78
N GLU A 103 -34.99 -21.20 3.42
CA GLU A 103 -36.29 -21.76 3.07
C GLU A 103 -36.11 -22.76 1.92
N GLU A 104 -36.70 -23.95 2.06
CA GLU A 104 -36.69 -24.95 1.00
C GLU A 104 -37.46 -24.42 -0.20
N LEU A 105 -36.74 -24.05 -1.26
CA LEU A 105 -37.33 -23.61 -2.52
C LEU A 105 -38.11 -24.77 -3.14
N GLU A 106 -39.42 -24.59 -3.33
CA GLU A 106 -40.28 -25.55 -4.03
C GLU A 106 -39.74 -25.84 -5.44
N GLU A 107 -39.80 -27.10 -5.87
CA GLU A 107 -39.36 -27.51 -7.21
C GLU A 107 -40.18 -26.80 -8.29
N ILE A 108 -39.51 -26.03 -9.14
CA ILE A 108 -40.09 -25.44 -10.34
C ILE A 108 -40.09 -26.52 -11.43
N GLU A 109 -41.27 -26.94 -11.90
CA GLU A 109 -41.39 -27.84 -13.05
C GLU A 109 -40.73 -27.22 -14.30
N GLU A 110 -39.83 -27.95 -14.95
CA GLU A 110 -39.25 -27.53 -16.23
C GLU A 110 -40.27 -27.67 -17.36
N GLU A 111 -40.60 -26.57 -18.05
CA GLU A 111 -41.33 -26.67 -19.32
C GLU A 111 -40.46 -27.34 -20.40
N PRO A 112 -41.02 -28.22 -21.24
CA PRO A 112 -40.26 -28.97 -22.23
C PRO A 112 -39.73 -28.07 -23.37
N PRO A 113 -38.54 -28.38 -23.92
CA PRO A 113 -37.92 -27.55 -24.96
C PRO A 113 -38.71 -27.56 -26.28
N PRO A 114 -38.66 -26.47 -27.07
CA PRO A 114 -39.34 -26.38 -28.36
C PRO A 114 -38.75 -27.34 -29.41
N PRO A 115 -39.55 -27.77 -30.40
CA PRO A 115 -39.11 -28.71 -31.43
C PRO A 115 -38.07 -28.10 -32.39
N PRO A 116 -37.20 -28.92 -33.02
CA PRO A 116 -36.18 -28.42 -33.96
C PRO A 116 -36.77 -27.86 -35.26
N GLU A 117 -36.12 -26.85 -35.84
CA GLU A 117 -36.40 -26.38 -37.20
C GLU A 117 -35.81 -27.33 -38.26
N GLU A 118 -36.55 -27.54 -39.35
CA GLU A 118 -36.15 -28.43 -40.45
C GLU A 118 -35.07 -27.79 -41.34
N ILE A 119 -33.98 -28.52 -41.59
CA ILE A 119 -32.96 -28.15 -42.59
C ILE A 119 -33.30 -28.87 -43.90
N PRO A 120 -33.43 -28.18 -45.05
CA PRO A 120 -33.73 -28.83 -46.33
C PRO A 120 -32.65 -29.83 -46.76
N GLU A 121 -33.09 -30.96 -47.32
CA GLU A 121 -32.21 -32.00 -47.85
C GLU A 121 -31.32 -31.47 -48.99
N LEU A 122 -30.06 -31.89 -49.00
CA LEU A 122 -29.25 -31.91 -50.21
C LEU A 122 -28.92 -33.37 -50.52
N THR A 123 -29.46 -33.87 -51.63
CA THR A 123 -29.29 -35.26 -52.06
C THR A 123 -27.97 -35.47 -52.78
N GLU A 124 -27.16 -36.41 -52.30
CA GLU A 124 -26.21 -37.13 -53.15
C GLU A 124 -26.00 -38.55 -52.59
N GLU A 125 -26.19 -39.56 -53.43
CA GLU A 125 -26.03 -40.97 -53.07
C GLU A 125 -24.55 -41.39 -53.18
N MET A 126 -24.08 -42.31 -52.34
CA MET A 126 -23.37 -43.51 -52.83
C MET A 126 -23.09 -44.57 -51.74
N GLU A 127 -23.64 -45.76 -51.99
CA GLU A 127 -23.23 -47.13 -51.63
C GLU A 127 -22.79 -47.53 -50.20
N VAL A 128 -23.22 -48.75 -49.85
CA VAL A 128 -23.08 -49.43 -48.54
C VAL A 128 -21.93 -50.44 -48.57
N THR A 129 -21.32 -50.76 -47.42
CA THR A 129 -20.76 -52.09 -47.17
C THR A 129 -20.79 -52.46 -45.68
N ASP A 130 -21.61 -53.44 -45.32
CA ASP A 130 -21.75 -53.95 -43.94
C ASP A 130 -20.72 -55.00 -43.54
N VAL A 131 -20.29 -54.99 -42.26
CA VAL A 131 -19.97 -56.20 -41.48
C VAL A 131 -20.32 -55.98 -39.99
N PRO A 132 -21.23 -56.75 -39.35
CA PRO A 132 -21.68 -56.50 -37.98
C PRO A 132 -21.31 -57.58 -36.93
N VAL A 133 -20.97 -57.16 -35.69
CA VAL A 133 -20.96 -57.94 -34.42
C VAL A 133 -21.07 -56.89 -33.26
N ASN A 134 -22.08 -56.71 -32.39
CA ASN A 134 -22.98 -57.59 -31.60
C ASN A 134 -22.31 -58.18 -30.32
N ILE A 135 -22.76 -58.06 -29.06
CA ILE A 135 -23.72 -57.18 -28.35
C ILE A 135 -23.49 -57.36 -26.81
N ASP A 136 -24.07 -56.47 -25.98
CA ASP A 136 -24.35 -56.59 -24.53
C ASP A 136 -23.25 -56.68 -23.43
N ALA A 137 -23.72 -56.39 -22.21
CA ALA A 137 -23.01 -56.10 -20.96
C ALA A 137 -23.41 -57.09 -19.82
N PRO A 138 -22.84 -56.99 -18.59
CA PRO A 138 -22.89 -58.09 -17.61
C PRO A 138 -24.00 -57.97 -16.54
N PRO A 139 -24.30 -59.07 -15.82
CA PRO A 139 -25.00 -59.05 -14.53
C PRO A 139 -24.04 -58.99 -13.31
N THR A 140 -24.59 -58.57 -12.17
CA THR A 140 -23.87 -58.15 -10.95
C THR A 140 -23.60 -59.28 -9.94
N THR A 141 -22.54 -59.18 -9.13
CA THR A 141 -22.55 -59.68 -7.73
C THR A 141 -21.54 -58.93 -6.87
N SER A 142 -21.90 -58.64 -5.61
CA SER A 142 -21.03 -58.10 -4.54
C SER A 142 -20.47 -59.26 -3.68
N GLU A 143 -19.51 -59.11 -2.77
CA GLU A 143 -18.82 -57.96 -2.16
C GLU A 143 -17.27 -58.15 -2.34
N ILE A 144 -16.29 -57.45 -1.72
CA ILE A 144 -16.19 -56.53 -0.57
C ILE A 144 -15.12 -55.48 -0.90
N GLN A 145 -15.26 -54.24 -0.39
CA GLN A 145 -14.20 -53.23 -0.38
C GLN A 145 -13.83 -52.80 1.05
N SER A 146 -12.54 -52.84 1.37
CA SER A 146 -12.00 -52.11 2.53
C SER A 146 -11.96 -50.61 2.21
N PRO A 147 -12.24 -49.70 3.16
CA PRO A 147 -12.22 -48.27 2.90
C PRO A 147 -10.80 -47.80 2.55
N ALA A 148 -10.63 -47.22 1.36
CA ALA A 148 -9.41 -46.50 1.02
C ALA A 148 -9.34 -45.19 1.83
N PRO A 149 -8.15 -44.76 2.29
CA PRO A 149 -8.00 -43.50 3.00
C PRO A 149 -8.31 -42.32 2.07
N ALA A 150 -9.08 -41.34 2.58
CA ALA A 150 -9.43 -40.14 1.84
C ALA A 150 -8.20 -39.26 1.55
N PRO A 151 -8.17 -38.52 0.42
CA PRO A 151 -7.05 -37.65 0.06
C PRO A 151 -6.97 -36.39 0.95
N VAL A 152 -6.19 -36.48 2.02
CA VAL A 152 -5.97 -35.41 3.01
C VAL A 152 -4.94 -34.37 2.56
N ASP A 153 -5.24 -33.58 1.53
CA ASP A 153 -4.57 -32.28 1.30
C ASP A 153 -5.39 -31.27 0.44
N ALA A 154 -6.73 -31.31 0.56
CA ALA A 154 -7.61 -30.36 -0.12
C ALA A 154 -7.67 -29.01 0.62
N VAL A 155 -6.68 -28.14 0.37
CA VAL A 155 -6.68 -26.71 0.79
C VAL A 155 -7.91 -26.01 0.19
N ALA A 156 -8.98 -25.95 0.99
CA ALA A 156 -10.25 -25.33 0.66
C ALA A 156 -10.16 -23.84 0.98
N ILE A 157 -10.21 -23.00 -0.06
CA ILE A 157 -10.12 -21.54 0.07
C ILE A 157 -11.51 -20.99 0.45
N THR A 158 -12.02 -21.43 1.60
CA THR A 158 -13.26 -20.91 2.19
C THR A 158 -12.96 -19.57 2.87
N PRO A 159 -13.60 -18.46 2.48
CA PRO A 159 -13.43 -17.18 3.17
C PRO A 159 -14.07 -17.26 4.56
N SER A 160 -13.38 -16.77 5.59
CA SER A 160 -13.97 -16.62 6.92
C SER A 160 -15.18 -15.67 6.90
N PRO A 161 -16.23 -15.90 7.71
CA PRO A 161 -17.34 -14.96 7.86
C PRO A 161 -16.92 -13.60 8.46
N ILE A 162 -15.75 -13.54 9.11
CA ILE A 162 -15.23 -12.30 9.72
C ILE A 162 -14.67 -11.38 8.64
N LYS A 163 -15.44 -10.35 8.26
CA LYS A 163 -15.01 -9.30 7.33
C LYS A 163 -14.23 -8.21 8.09
N MET A 164 -12.91 -8.11 7.93
CA MET A 164 -12.14 -6.93 8.37
C MET A 164 -12.41 -5.74 7.43
N PRO A 165 -12.97 -4.60 7.89
CA PRO A 165 -13.28 -3.46 7.02
C PRO A 165 -12.05 -2.54 6.75
N GLY A 166 -12.18 -1.66 5.76
CA GLY A 166 -11.38 -0.43 5.66
C GLY A 166 -10.02 -0.53 4.96
N VAL A 167 -9.10 -1.37 5.45
CA VAL A 167 -7.65 -1.30 5.13
C VAL A 167 -7.33 -1.26 3.62
N TYR A 168 -8.07 -2.02 2.82
CA TYR A 168 -7.88 -2.14 1.37
C TYR A 168 -9.12 -1.69 0.54
N ALA A 169 -10.05 -0.95 1.16
CA ALA A 169 -11.30 -0.53 0.53
C ALA A 169 -11.09 0.32 -0.76
N SER A 170 -9.96 1.03 -0.86
CA SER A 170 -9.54 1.78 -2.05
C SER A 170 -9.39 0.94 -3.32
N ARG A 171 -9.20 -0.37 -3.18
CA ARG A 171 -9.02 -1.33 -4.29
C ARG A 171 -10.34 -1.88 -4.84
N SER A 172 -11.47 -1.64 -4.15
CA SER A 172 -12.81 -2.03 -4.64
C SER A 172 -13.15 -1.34 -5.96
N SER A 173 -13.84 -2.02 -6.88
CA SER A 173 -14.09 -1.56 -8.24
C SER A 173 -14.68 -0.14 -8.33
N GLY A 174 -15.63 0.20 -7.44
CA GLY A 174 -16.22 1.54 -7.36
C GLY A 174 -15.23 2.63 -6.93
N VAL A 175 -14.48 2.43 -5.85
CA VAL A 175 -13.50 3.42 -5.36
C VAL A 175 -12.30 3.52 -6.30
N ARG A 176 -11.87 2.39 -6.87
CA ARG A 176 -10.84 2.31 -7.92
C ARG A 176 -11.27 3.12 -9.14
N GLY A 177 -12.49 2.90 -9.63
CA GLY A 177 -13.09 3.66 -10.73
C GLY A 177 -13.17 5.17 -10.48
N ALA A 178 -13.59 5.58 -9.29
CA ALA A 178 -13.63 6.99 -8.91
C ALA A 178 -12.23 7.64 -8.91
N LYS A 179 -11.21 6.96 -8.36
CA LYS A 179 -9.81 7.42 -8.40
C LYS A 179 -9.25 7.41 -9.84
N ILE A 180 -9.58 6.43 -10.67
CA ILE A 180 -9.22 6.41 -12.11
C ILE A 180 -9.77 7.64 -12.84
N GLY A 181 -11.02 8.01 -12.56
CA GLY A 181 -11.63 9.24 -13.05
C GLY A 181 -10.89 10.49 -12.59
N SER A 182 -10.71 10.67 -11.28
CA SER A 182 -10.12 11.89 -10.70
C SER A 182 -8.67 12.16 -11.14
N TYR A 183 -7.89 11.11 -11.42
CA TYR A 183 -6.50 11.21 -11.88
C TYR A 183 -6.33 11.14 -13.42
N GLY A 184 -7.41 10.87 -14.17
CA GLY A 184 -7.37 10.69 -15.63
C GLY A 184 -6.55 9.46 -16.04
N LEU A 185 -6.72 8.34 -15.34
CA LEU A 185 -5.88 7.14 -15.47
C LEU A 185 -6.33 6.15 -16.55
N GLY A 186 -7.35 6.43 -17.38
CA GLY A 186 -7.92 5.44 -18.30
C GLY A 186 -6.91 4.72 -19.20
N GLN A 187 -5.87 5.41 -19.70
CA GLN A 187 -4.77 4.78 -20.45
C GLN A 187 -3.84 3.94 -19.57
N THR A 188 -3.64 4.35 -18.31
CA THR A 188 -2.83 3.63 -17.32
C THR A 188 -3.54 2.36 -16.82
N GLU A 189 -4.85 2.44 -16.55
CA GLU A 189 -5.68 1.29 -16.17
C GLU A 189 -5.71 0.25 -17.30
N ALA A 190 -5.82 0.68 -18.57
CA ALA A 190 -5.70 -0.22 -19.71
C ALA A 190 -4.34 -0.95 -19.76
N LEU A 191 -3.22 -0.26 -19.46
CA LEU A 191 -1.92 -0.93 -19.32
C LEU A 191 -1.91 -1.92 -18.15
N VAL A 192 -2.51 -1.58 -17.00
CA VAL A 192 -2.62 -2.48 -15.84
C VAL A 192 -3.39 -3.76 -16.20
N TYR A 193 -4.59 -3.66 -16.80
CA TYR A 193 -5.32 -4.84 -17.31
C TYR A 193 -4.46 -5.64 -18.29
N GLY A 194 -3.75 -4.98 -19.20
CA GLY A 194 -2.82 -5.63 -20.11
C GLY A 194 -1.74 -6.45 -19.38
N PHE A 195 -1.13 -5.89 -18.33
CA PHE A 195 -0.14 -6.59 -17.48
C PHE A 195 -0.75 -7.77 -16.72
N LEU A 196 -1.93 -7.61 -16.11
CA LEU A 196 -2.62 -8.69 -15.39
C LEU A 196 -2.99 -9.84 -16.34
N ARG A 197 -3.43 -9.53 -17.57
CA ARG A 197 -3.72 -10.51 -18.62
C ARG A 197 -2.46 -11.22 -19.12
N TYR A 198 -1.34 -10.51 -19.26
CA TYR A 198 -0.05 -11.13 -19.55
C TYR A 198 0.41 -12.08 -18.42
N LEU A 199 0.26 -11.67 -17.15
CA LEU A 199 0.55 -12.52 -16.00
C LEU A 199 -0.33 -13.78 -16.02
N LYS A 200 -1.67 -13.65 -16.13
CA LYS A 200 -2.58 -14.81 -16.26
C LYS A 200 -2.20 -15.72 -17.43
N LYS A 201 -1.88 -15.17 -18.61
CA LYS A 201 -1.44 -15.95 -19.79
C LYS A 201 -0.09 -16.66 -19.59
N THR A 202 0.73 -16.23 -18.65
CA THR A 202 2.07 -16.79 -18.38
C THR A 202 2.15 -17.61 -17.09
N GLN A 203 1.04 -17.73 -16.34
CA GLN A 203 0.94 -18.60 -15.18
C GLN A 203 1.13 -20.06 -15.59
N LYS A 204 1.81 -20.84 -14.76
CA LYS A 204 1.93 -22.30 -14.93
C LYS A 204 0.64 -23.01 -14.47
N PRO A 205 0.38 -24.24 -14.94
CA PRO A 205 -0.82 -25.00 -14.53
C PRO A 205 -0.94 -25.23 -13.01
N ASP A 206 0.19 -25.27 -12.29
CA ASP A 206 0.25 -25.39 -10.83
C ASP A 206 0.10 -24.04 -10.08
N GLY A 207 -0.07 -22.93 -10.79
CA GLY A 207 -0.37 -21.60 -10.23
C GLY A 207 0.82 -20.64 -10.09
N ARG A 208 2.04 -21.09 -10.35
CA ARG A 208 3.25 -20.28 -10.16
C ARG A 208 3.67 -19.48 -11.39
N TRP A 209 4.60 -18.56 -11.19
CA TRP A 209 5.46 -17.98 -12.23
C TRP A 209 6.92 -18.28 -11.91
N ASP A 210 7.72 -18.58 -12.93
CA ASP A 210 9.14 -18.90 -12.79
C ASP A 210 10.02 -17.73 -13.25
N ASN A 211 11.06 -17.41 -12.51
CA ASN A 211 12.15 -16.53 -12.99
C ASN A 211 13.48 -17.30 -13.20
N GLY A 212 13.40 -18.42 -13.94
CA GLY A 212 14.55 -19.28 -14.25
C GLY A 212 14.91 -20.27 -13.14
N THR A 213 15.02 -19.80 -11.90
CA THR A 213 15.39 -20.59 -10.70
C THR A 213 14.44 -20.40 -9.52
N VAL A 214 13.96 -19.16 -9.32
CA VAL A 214 13.15 -18.76 -8.16
C VAL A 214 11.71 -18.54 -8.57
N SER A 215 10.82 -19.40 -8.10
CA SER A 215 9.37 -19.31 -8.38
C SER A 215 8.61 -18.54 -7.29
N THR A 216 9.06 -18.59 -6.03
CA THR A 216 8.32 -17.99 -4.90
C THR A 216 8.30 -16.47 -4.98
N GLY A 217 9.45 -15.80 -5.12
CA GLY A 217 9.50 -14.34 -5.26
C GLY A 217 8.74 -13.83 -6.49
N ALA A 218 8.76 -14.56 -7.61
CA ALA A 218 8.02 -14.22 -8.82
C ALA A 218 6.50 -14.38 -8.64
N THR A 219 6.06 -15.49 -8.04
CA THR A 219 4.65 -15.78 -7.76
C THR A 219 4.08 -14.80 -6.74
N SER A 220 4.83 -14.45 -5.70
CA SER A 220 4.43 -13.44 -4.72
C SER A 220 4.28 -12.04 -5.33
N LEU A 221 5.20 -11.62 -6.21
CA LEU A 221 5.08 -10.32 -6.91
C LEU A 221 3.94 -10.30 -7.92
N ALA A 222 3.66 -11.42 -8.61
CA ALA A 222 2.50 -11.56 -9.48
C ALA A 222 1.18 -11.51 -8.67
N LEU A 223 1.09 -12.25 -7.58
CA LEU A 223 -0.05 -12.23 -6.65
C LEU A 223 -0.31 -10.81 -6.11
N LEU A 224 0.74 -10.09 -5.68
CA LEU A 224 0.64 -8.69 -5.26
C LEU A 224 0.11 -7.77 -6.37
N CYS A 225 0.27 -8.09 -7.65
CA CYS A 225 -0.32 -7.29 -8.74
C CYS A 225 -1.84 -7.45 -8.79
N PHE A 226 -2.34 -8.68 -8.73
CA PHE A 226 -3.77 -8.96 -8.71
C PHE A 226 -4.44 -8.37 -7.45
N LEU A 227 -3.85 -8.61 -6.27
CA LEU A 227 -4.33 -8.04 -5.01
C LEU A 227 -4.28 -6.51 -4.99
N ALA A 228 -3.28 -5.88 -5.61
CA ALA A 228 -3.18 -4.41 -5.72
C ALA A 228 -4.28 -3.79 -6.59
N HIS A 229 -4.75 -4.51 -7.62
CA HIS A 229 -5.87 -4.12 -8.47
C HIS A 229 -7.23 -4.34 -7.76
N GLY A 230 -7.28 -5.23 -6.76
CA GLY A 230 -8.49 -5.60 -6.02
C GLY A 230 -9.01 -7.00 -6.33
N GLU A 231 -8.27 -7.81 -7.10
CA GLU A 231 -8.72 -9.14 -7.53
C GLU A 231 -8.57 -10.20 -6.42
N VAL A 232 -9.57 -11.06 -6.27
CA VAL A 232 -9.62 -12.11 -5.23
C VAL A 232 -10.30 -13.40 -5.71
N PRO A 233 -10.02 -14.56 -5.09
CA PRO A 233 -10.72 -15.83 -5.39
C PRO A 233 -12.25 -15.69 -5.25
N GLY A 234 -12.99 -16.43 -6.07
CA GLY A 234 -14.45 -16.54 -6.02
C GLY A 234 -15.27 -15.28 -6.37
N LYS A 235 -14.65 -14.09 -6.48
CA LYS A 235 -15.34 -12.83 -6.83
C LYS A 235 -14.84 -12.17 -8.12
N SER A 236 -13.60 -12.46 -8.52
CA SER A 236 -13.01 -11.91 -9.74
C SER A 236 -13.26 -12.81 -10.95
N GLU A 237 -14.18 -12.41 -11.83
CA GLU A 237 -14.56 -13.20 -13.01
C GLU A 237 -13.35 -13.46 -13.95
N GLU A 238 -12.54 -12.45 -14.26
CA GLU A 238 -11.39 -12.63 -15.17
C GLU A 238 -10.15 -13.24 -14.47
N PHE A 239 -9.96 -13.03 -13.16
CA PHE A 239 -8.67 -13.30 -12.49
C PHE A 239 -8.76 -14.17 -11.22
N GLY A 240 -9.95 -14.54 -10.73
CA GLY A 240 -10.13 -15.25 -9.46
C GLY A 240 -9.36 -16.57 -9.39
N ASP A 241 -9.52 -17.43 -10.38
CA ASP A 241 -8.72 -18.64 -10.62
C ASP A 241 -7.21 -18.41 -10.52
N THR A 242 -6.74 -17.30 -11.10
CA THR A 242 -5.31 -16.96 -11.18
C THR A 242 -4.78 -16.61 -9.80
N VAL A 243 -5.57 -15.91 -8.99
CA VAL A 243 -5.28 -15.57 -7.60
C VAL A 243 -5.35 -16.81 -6.70
N GLU A 244 -6.38 -17.65 -6.83
CA GLU A 244 -6.51 -18.92 -6.09
C GLU A 244 -5.31 -19.83 -6.34
N LYS A 245 -4.97 -20.08 -7.60
CA LYS A 245 -3.85 -20.98 -7.96
C LYS A 245 -2.51 -20.43 -7.43
N ALA A 246 -2.31 -19.11 -7.46
CA ALA A 246 -1.12 -18.47 -6.89
C ALA A 246 -1.04 -18.60 -5.36
N ILE A 247 -2.17 -18.43 -4.65
CA ILE A 247 -2.25 -18.62 -3.19
C ILE A 247 -2.00 -20.08 -2.83
N ARG A 248 -2.74 -21.03 -3.42
CA ARG A 248 -2.58 -22.47 -3.15
C ARG A 248 -1.15 -22.93 -3.44
N TRP A 249 -0.51 -22.42 -4.50
CA TRP A 249 0.89 -22.71 -4.78
C TRP A 249 1.83 -22.23 -3.67
N LEU A 250 1.70 -20.98 -3.20
CA LEU A 250 2.53 -20.45 -2.11
C LEU A 250 2.33 -21.20 -0.79
N LEU A 251 1.10 -21.63 -0.48
CA LEU A 251 0.79 -22.46 0.70
C LEU A 251 1.41 -23.88 0.60
N ASN A 252 1.63 -24.39 -0.61
CA ASN A 252 2.28 -25.68 -0.86
C ASN A 252 3.81 -25.58 -0.93
N ASP A 253 4.33 -24.45 -1.39
CA ASP A 253 5.75 -24.11 -1.38
C ASP A 253 6.30 -23.86 0.04
N GLN A 254 5.46 -23.58 1.05
CA GLN A 254 5.90 -23.54 2.45
C GLN A 254 6.31 -24.94 2.97
N ILE A 255 7.42 -25.01 3.71
CA ILE A 255 7.86 -26.15 4.54
C ILE A 255 6.92 -26.25 5.75
N LYS A 256 6.08 -27.30 5.82
CA LYS A 256 5.13 -27.49 6.93
C LYS A 256 5.65 -28.43 8.02
N THR A 257 6.53 -29.38 7.68
CA THR A 257 7.05 -30.44 8.56
C THR A 257 8.57 -30.55 8.48
N GLU A 258 9.20 -31.22 9.45
CA GLU A 258 10.65 -31.48 9.43
C GLU A 258 11.08 -32.34 8.24
N ALA A 259 10.22 -33.26 7.79
CA ALA A 259 10.47 -34.13 6.63
C ALA A 259 10.53 -33.37 5.28
N GLU A 260 10.03 -32.14 5.23
CA GLU A 260 10.12 -31.25 4.05
C GLU A 260 11.40 -30.39 4.04
N ILE A 261 12.24 -30.46 5.08
CA ILE A 261 13.49 -29.70 5.16
C ILE A 261 14.54 -30.36 4.26
N ASP A 262 14.95 -29.67 3.20
CA ASP A 262 16.10 -30.11 2.41
C ASP A 262 17.40 -29.89 3.22
N HIS A 263 17.91 -30.95 3.85
CA HIS A 263 19.14 -30.88 4.64
C HIS A 263 20.41 -30.54 3.82
N ARG A 264 20.35 -30.42 2.49
CA ARG A 264 21.44 -29.83 1.67
C ARG A 264 21.57 -28.32 1.91
N ASP A 265 20.48 -27.67 2.31
CA ASP A 265 20.41 -26.25 2.66
C ASP A 265 20.66 -25.98 4.17
N ALA A 266 20.77 -27.04 5.00
CA ALA A 266 20.99 -26.92 6.45
C ALA A 266 22.29 -26.14 6.79
N PRO A 267 22.31 -25.36 7.88
CA PRO A 267 23.39 -24.42 8.18
C PRO A 267 24.74 -25.11 8.42
N ARG A 268 25.73 -24.79 7.59
CA ARG A 268 27.12 -25.27 7.70
C ARG A 268 28.05 -24.12 8.07
N LYS A 269 28.60 -24.14 9.29
CA LYS A 269 29.46 -23.06 9.82
C LYS A 269 30.66 -22.76 8.89
N GLY A 270 30.90 -21.46 8.63
CA GLY A 270 32.20 -20.95 8.16
C GLY A 270 32.32 -20.48 6.70
N GLY A 271 31.24 -20.49 5.91
CA GLY A 271 31.25 -20.03 4.51
C GLY A 271 30.70 -18.61 4.29
N SER A 272 31.08 -17.96 3.20
CA SER A 272 30.62 -16.61 2.81
C SER A 272 29.17 -16.52 2.34
N HIS A 273 28.50 -17.67 2.09
CA HIS A 273 27.08 -17.79 1.71
C HIS A 273 26.37 -18.90 2.56
N ALA A 274 26.80 -19.12 3.81
CA ALA A 274 26.62 -20.36 4.56
C ALA A 274 25.20 -20.71 5.10
N TRP A 275 24.16 -19.96 4.76
CA TRP A 275 23.02 -19.76 5.67
C TRP A 275 21.62 -20.06 5.11
N ARG A 276 21.42 -21.06 4.26
CA ARG A 276 20.10 -21.40 3.70
C ARG A 276 19.11 -22.05 4.70
N ARG A 277 19.05 -21.60 5.96
CA ARG A 277 18.24 -22.14 7.08
C ARG A 277 16.91 -22.73 6.61
N GLY A 278 16.83 -24.06 6.49
CA GLY A 278 15.63 -24.78 6.09
C GLY A 278 14.92 -25.21 7.36
N GLU A 279 13.84 -24.52 7.71
CA GLU A 279 13.10 -24.70 8.96
C GLU A 279 11.60 -24.56 8.66
N ILE A 280 10.74 -25.12 9.51
CA ILE A 280 9.27 -25.04 9.33
C ILE A 280 8.85 -23.56 9.26
N GLY A 281 8.03 -23.23 8.26
CA GLY A 281 7.58 -21.86 8.00
C GLY A 281 8.34 -21.10 6.89
N TYR A 282 9.54 -21.54 6.53
CA TYR A 282 10.22 -21.07 5.31
C TYR A 282 9.54 -21.60 4.04
N PHE A 283 9.75 -20.90 2.92
CA PHE A 283 9.33 -21.31 1.58
C PHE A 283 10.43 -22.17 0.90
N LYS A 284 10.09 -22.97 -0.12
CA LYS A 284 11.01 -23.91 -0.79
C LYS A 284 11.68 -23.29 -2.03
N GLY A 285 10.95 -22.56 -2.86
CA GLY A 285 11.44 -21.90 -4.08
C GLY A 285 12.28 -20.63 -3.84
N ARG A 286 13.31 -20.72 -2.99
CA ARG A 286 14.10 -19.62 -2.44
C ARG A 286 15.21 -19.11 -3.35
N ASP A 287 15.44 -17.80 -3.30
CA ASP A 287 16.67 -17.17 -3.82
C ASP A 287 17.85 -17.34 -2.84
N ALA A 288 19.07 -17.14 -3.34
CA ALA A 288 20.33 -17.23 -2.60
C ALA A 288 20.43 -16.36 -1.33
N CYS A 289 19.57 -15.36 -1.14
CA CYS A 289 19.57 -14.44 0.00
C CYS A 289 18.25 -14.43 0.80
N ASN A 290 17.26 -15.26 0.45
CA ASN A 290 15.90 -15.30 1.03
C ASN A 290 15.09 -13.98 0.91
N TYR A 291 15.27 -13.16 -0.13
CA TYR A 291 14.32 -12.07 -0.42
C TYR A 291 12.89 -12.58 -0.68
N ALA A 292 12.75 -13.78 -1.27
CA ALA A 292 11.47 -14.40 -1.60
C ALA A 292 10.59 -14.65 -0.37
N HIS A 293 11.18 -14.87 0.81
CA HIS A 293 10.43 -15.06 2.07
C HIS A 293 9.64 -13.80 2.45
N PHE A 294 10.26 -12.62 2.37
CA PHE A 294 9.56 -11.34 2.62
C PHE A 294 8.46 -11.08 1.60
N LEU A 295 8.71 -11.39 0.32
CA LEU A 295 7.70 -11.24 -0.73
C LEU A 295 6.50 -12.17 -0.49
N ALA A 296 6.73 -13.42 -0.09
CA ALA A 296 5.68 -14.38 0.23
C ALA A 296 4.87 -13.94 1.46
N VAL A 297 5.52 -13.53 2.55
CA VAL A 297 4.82 -12.99 3.73
C VAL A 297 4.03 -11.73 3.39
N TYR A 298 4.56 -10.82 2.57
CA TYR A 298 3.82 -9.63 2.12
C TYR A 298 2.60 -10.02 1.27
N ALA A 299 2.78 -10.84 0.23
CA ALA A 299 1.71 -11.24 -0.67
C ALA A 299 0.59 -12.02 0.05
N LEU A 300 0.96 -12.95 0.94
CA LEU A 300 0.02 -13.69 1.74
C LEU A 300 -0.65 -12.82 2.81
N SER A 301 0.02 -11.80 3.38
CA SER A 301 -0.61 -10.87 4.32
C SER A 301 -1.69 -10.01 3.63
N GLU A 302 -1.42 -9.46 2.45
CA GLU A 302 -2.46 -8.75 1.68
C GLU A 302 -3.59 -9.71 1.26
N ALA A 303 -3.26 -10.95 0.87
CA ALA A 303 -4.26 -11.97 0.54
C ALA A 303 -5.16 -12.29 1.74
N TYR A 304 -4.58 -12.53 2.93
CA TYR A 304 -5.34 -12.81 4.15
C TYR A 304 -6.23 -11.63 4.52
N ALA A 305 -5.73 -10.39 4.51
CA ALA A 305 -6.56 -9.21 4.79
C ALA A 305 -7.77 -9.10 3.84
N MET A 306 -7.59 -9.41 2.56
CA MET A 306 -8.63 -9.29 1.52
C MET A 306 -9.57 -10.51 1.39
N THR A 307 -9.18 -11.69 1.88
CA THR A 307 -9.93 -12.96 1.67
C THR A 307 -10.30 -13.68 2.95
N GLN A 308 -9.57 -13.44 4.05
CA GLN A 308 -9.77 -14.00 5.39
C GLN A 308 -9.76 -15.55 5.41
N VAL A 309 -8.97 -16.16 4.51
CA VAL A 309 -8.86 -17.62 4.36
C VAL A 309 -7.96 -18.20 5.47
N PRO A 310 -8.45 -19.17 6.28
CA PRO A 310 -7.71 -19.68 7.45
C PRO A 310 -6.31 -20.23 7.16
N ASP A 311 -6.13 -20.99 6.08
CA ASP A 311 -4.82 -21.59 5.76
C ASP A 311 -3.73 -20.54 5.49
N ILE A 312 -4.11 -19.34 5.02
CA ILE A 312 -3.19 -18.21 4.86
C ILE A 312 -2.74 -17.67 6.22
N LYS A 313 -3.66 -17.56 7.19
CA LYS A 313 -3.36 -17.18 8.58
C LYS A 313 -2.33 -18.14 9.18
N THR A 314 -2.59 -19.44 9.08
CA THR A 314 -1.70 -20.48 9.64
C THR A 314 -0.33 -20.52 8.94
N ALA A 315 -0.27 -20.26 7.63
CA ALA A 315 1.02 -20.15 6.93
C ALA A 315 1.81 -18.91 7.35
N LEU A 316 1.14 -17.77 7.55
CA LEU A 316 1.76 -16.53 8.04
C LEU A 316 2.26 -16.66 9.48
N GLU A 317 1.52 -17.34 10.35
CA GLU A 317 1.92 -17.60 11.74
C GLU A 317 3.21 -18.42 11.85
N ARG A 318 3.49 -19.32 10.89
CA ARG A 318 4.80 -19.99 10.77
C ARG A 318 5.89 -19.11 10.15
N ALA A 319 5.53 -18.19 9.24
CA ALA A 319 6.50 -17.47 8.41
C ALA A 319 6.97 -16.11 9.01
N ILE A 320 6.11 -15.42 9.76
CA ILE A 320 6.41 -14.13 10.38
C ILE A 320 7.52 -14.21 11.46
N PRO A 321 7.56 -15.23 12.36
CA PRO A 321 8.60 -15.34 13.38
C PRO A 321 10.03 -15.35 12.82
N HIS A 322 10.25 -15.91 11.62
CA HIS A 322 11.56 -15.88 10.96
C HIS A 322 12.04 -14.48 10.61
N ILE A 323 11.12 -13.57 10.28
CA ILE A 323 11.44 -12.15 10.02
C ILE A 323 11.79 -11.43 11.33
N ILE A 324 11.02 -11.68 12.39
CA ILE A 324 11.20 -11.07 13.72
C ILE A 324 12.53 -11.52 14.34
N ASN A 325 12.72 -12.85 14.46
CA ASN A 325 13.92 -13.48 15.01
C ASN A 325 15.16 -13.27 14.12
N GLY A 326 14.95 -12.92 12.84
CA GLY A 326 15.97 -12.56 11.88
C GLY A 326 16.52 -11.14 11.99
N GLN A 327 15.92 -10.27 12.82
CA GLN A 327 16.36 -8.89 12.98
C GLN A 327 17.56 -8.79 13.94
N ASN A 328 18.70 -8.30 13.46
CA ASN A 328 19.91 -8.17 14.26
C ASN A 328 19.77 -7.17 15.42
N ALA A 329 20.76 -7.14 16.32
CA ALA A 329 20.74 -6.30 17.53
C ALA A 329 20.52 -4.80 17.23
N GLN A 330 21.09 -4.28 16.14
CA GLN A 330 20.95 -2.88 15.72
C GLN A 330 19.57 -2.56 15.10
N GLY A 331 18.77 -3.58 14.79
CA GLY A 331 17.45 -3.45 14.18
C GLY A 331 17.44 -3.55 12.65
N GLY A 332 18.57 -3.87 12.04
CA GLY A 332 18.62 -4.19 10.62
C GLY A 332 18.44 -5.69 10.35
N TRP A 333 18.48 -6.03 9.07
CA TRP A 333 18.57 -7.40 8.59
C TRP A 333 19.70 -7.53 7.57
N TYR A 334 20.25 -8.73 7.45
CA TYR A 334 21.17 -9.13 6.39
C TYR A 334 20.75 -10.50 5.82
N TYR A 335 21.34 -10.90 4.70
CA TYR A 335 20.86 -12.04 3.89
C TYR A 335 20.65 -13.32 4.69
N ASN A 336 19.60 -14.04 4.32
CA ASN A 336 19.13 -15.24 5.00
C ASN A 336 18.67 -15.02 6.45
N MET A 337 18.27 -13.79 6.79
CA MET A 337 17.74 -13.43 8.11
C MET A 337 18.68 -13.80 9.26
N ASP A 338 20.00 -13.66 9.04
CA ASP A 338 21.00 -13.96 10.05
C ASP A 338 21.13 -12.80 11.07
N ALA A 339 20.33 -12.87 12.14
CA ALA A 339 20.37 -11.91 13.24
C ALA A 339 21.72 -11.84 13.98
N SER A 340 22.60 -12.84 13.82
CA SER A 340 23.96 -12.80 14.36
C SER A 340 24.88 -11.85 13.58
N CYS A 341 24.51 -11.50 12.34
CA CYS A 341 25.26 -10.58 11.50
C CYS A 341 24.95 -9.11 11.87
N PRO A 342 25.94 -8.32 12.33
CA PRO A 342 25.74 -6.89 12.61
C PRO A 342 25.71 -6.02 11.33
N THR A 343 25.92 -6.61 10.15
CA THR A 343 25.72 -5.90 8.88
C THR A 343 24.23 -5.66 8.66
N ILE A 344 23.89 -4.54 8.01
CA ILE A 344 22.53 -4.21 7.60
C ILE A 344 22.58 -3.95 6.10
N ASP A 345 21.59 -4.46 5.35
CA ASP A 345 21.35 -4.14 3.94
C ASP A 345 20.04 -3.34 3.83
N THR A 346 20.09 -2.15 3.25
CA THR A 346 18.91 -1.26 3.13
C THR A 346 17.81 -1.84 2.25
N SER A 347 18.15 -2.59 1.20
CA SER A 347 17.16 -3.22 0.32
C SER A 347 16.44 -4.38 1.03
N TYR A 348 17.18 -5.18 1.78
CA TYR A 348 16.67 -6.32 2.54
C TYR A 348 15.78 -5.85 3.69
N ALA A 349 16.23 -4.84 4.45
CA ALA A 349 15.45 -4.21 5.51
C ALA A 349 14.14 -3.56 5.00
N SER A 350 14.15 -2.92 3.83
CA SER A 350 12.94 -2.33 3.25
C SER A 350 11.90 -3.37 2.79
N TRP A 351 12.31 -4.60 2.45
CA TRP A 351 11.37 -5.70 2.21
C TRP A 351 10.83 -6.29 3.52
N ALA A 352 11.68 -6.46 4.54
CA ALA A 352 11.24 -6.87 5.88
C ALA A 352 10.20 -5.91 6.48
N VAL A 353 10.42 -4.59 6.38
CA VAL A 353 9.47 -3.57 6.84
C VAL A 353 8.15 -3.61 6.07
N GLN A 354 8.16 -3.78 4.74
CA GLN A 354 6.92 -3.96 3.96
C GLN A 354 6.14 -5.21 4.39
N ALA A 355 6.82 -6.35 4.55
CA ALA A 355 6.19 -7.61 4.95
C ALA A 355 5.58 -7.55 6.36
N LEU A 356 6.33 -7.03 7.34
CA LEU A 356 5.83 -6.85 8.72
C LEU A 356 4.71 -5.80 8.80
N LYS A 357 4.77 -4.72 8.01
CA LYS A 357 3.70 -3.71 7.96
C LYS A 357 2.41 -4.30 7.37
N ALA A 358 2.52 -5.16 6.35
CA ALA A 358 1.37 -5.88 5.81
C ALA A 358 0.80 -6.90 6.81
N ALA A 359 1.63 -7.66 7.52
CA ALA A 359 1.18 -8.56 8.58
C ALA A 359 0.46 -7.83 9.72
N LYS A 360 0.95 -6.63 10.10
CA LYS A 360 0.28 -5.73 11.05
C LYS A 360 -1.10 -5.27 10.55
N LEU A 361 -1.17 -4.82 9.30
CA LEU A 361 -2.42 -4.38 8.66
C LEU A 361 -3.41 -5.52 8.39
N ALA A 362 -2.94 -6.77 8.40
CA ALA A 362 -3.73 -7.98 8.29
C ALA A 362 -4.03 -8.63 9.66
N HIS A 363 -3.63 -7.99 10.77
CA HIS A 363 -3.83 -8.44 12.16
C HIS A 363 -3.48 -9.93 12.39
N VAL A 364 -2.34 -10.37 11.84
CA VAL A 364 -1.87 -11.77 11.86
C VAL A 364 -0.45 -11.88 12.40
N GLY A 365 -0.19 -12.93 13.19
CA GLY A 365 1.01 -13.07 14.01
C GLY A 365 0.98 -12.21 15.28
N ASP A 366 2.02 -12.31 16.11
CA ASP A 366 2.19 -11.51 17.32
C ASP A 366 2.35 -10.02 16.98
N GLN A 367 1.30 -9.25 17.22
CA GLN A 367 1.27 -7.82 16.92
C GLN A 367 2.26 -7.01 17.77
N GLN A 368 2.51 -7.42 19.02
CA GLN A 368 3.43 -6.73 19.92
C GLN A 368 4.88 -6.95 19.46
N ALA A 369 5.25 -8.18 19.09
CA ALA A 369 6.56 -8.46 18.51
C ALA A 369 6.74 -7.80 17.13
N ILE A 370 5.71 -7.77 16.28
CA ILE A 370 5.73 -7.05 14.99
C ILE A 370 5.97 -5.55 15.22
N ILE A 371 5.22 -4.92 16.14
CA ILE A 371 5.35 -3.48 16.47
C ILE A 371 6.73 -3.18 17.05
N ALA A 372 7.23 -3.99 17.98
CA ALA A 372 8.57 -3.84 18.57
C ALA A 372 9.67 -3.95 17.50
N THR A 373 9.56 -4.94 16.60
CA THR A 373 10.49 -5.16 15.48
C THR A 373 10.47 -3.98 14.50
N LEU A 374 9.29 -3.46 14.15
CA LEU A 374 9.14 -2.26 13.31
C LEU A 374 9.74 -1.02 13.99
N LYS A 375 9.42 -0.75 15.27
CA LYS A 375 10.00 0.38 16.02
C LYS A 375 11.53 0.29 16.10
N LYS A 376 12.08 -0.93 16.27
CA LYS A 376 13.52 -1.21 16.25
C LYS A 376 14.14 -1.04 14.85
N ALA A 377 13.40 -1.28 13.77
CA ALA A 377 13.87 -1.11 12.38
C ALA A 377 14.29 0.33 12.04
N THR A 378 13.64 1.33 12.63
CA THR A 378 14.03 2.74 12.50
C THR A 378 15.50 2.96 12.87
N ARG A 379 15.99 2.32 13.94
CA ARG A 379 17.39 2.47 14.38
C ARG A 379 18.35 1.86 13.35
N GLY A 380 18.05 0.65 12.88
CA GLY A 380 18.87 -0.05 11.88
C GLY A 380 18.96 0.68 10.54
N LEU A 381 17.91 1.39 10.12
CA LEU A 381 17.95 2.25 8.92
C LEU A 381 18.81 3.51 9.12
N MET A 382 18.81 4.08 10.33
CA MET A 382 19.57 5.30 10.63
C MET A 382 21.09 5.09 10.68
N GLU A 383 21.57 3.87 10.92
CA GLU A 383 22.99 3.48 10.77
C GLU A 383 23.53 3.64 9.32
N LEU A 384 22.62 3.77 8.34
CA LEU A 384 22.93 3.89 6.91
C LEU A 384 22.68 5.32 6.39
N TYR A 385 22.29 6.25 7.26
CA TYR A 385 21.96 7.62 6.90
C TYR A 385 23.19 8.53 6.76
N HIS A 386 23.20 9.38 5.73
CA HIS A 386 24.25 10.35 5.47
C HIS A 386 23.76 11.79 5.79
N PRO A 387 24.05 12.35 6.98
CA PRO A 387 23.46 13.62 7.44
C PRO A 387 23.90 14.86 6.66
N ASN A 388 24.97 14.74 5.84
CA ASN A 388 25.55 15.81 5.04
C ASN A 388 24.75 16.13 3.78
N ASP A 389 24.21 15.12 3.09
CA ASP A 389 23.43 15.29 1.85
C ASP A 389 21.99 14.76 1.95
N GLY A 390 21.69 13.93 2.95
CA GLY A 390 20.38 13.32 3.16
C GLY A 390 20.19 11.94 2.53
N SER A 391 21.23 11.37 1.91
CA SER A 391 21.15 10.06 1.27
C SER A 391 21.20 8.90 2.27
N PHE A 392 20.91 7.68 1.78
CA PHE A 392 21.18 6.44 2.51
C PHE A 392 22.14 5.55 1.70
N GLY A 393 23.06 4.87 2.39
CA GLY A 393 24.02 3.92 1.83
C GLY A 393 23.41 2.55 1.51
N TYR A 394 24.22 1.63 0.99
CA TYR A 394 23.77 0.27 0.72
C TYR A 394 23.87 -0.64 1.95
N THR A 395 25.09 -0.80 2.47
CA THR A 395 25.34 -1.65 3.64
C THR A 395 26.19 -0.94 4.70
N THR A 396 26.11 -1.41 5.95
CA THR A 396 26.99 -0.91 7.03
C THR A 396 28.44 -1.42 6.92
N ARG A 397 28.77 -2.20 5.88
CA ARG A 397 30.04 -2.93 5.72
C ARG A 397 31.06 -2.15 4.88
N GLY A 398 32.23 -1.88 5.47
CA GLY A 398 33.40 -1.37 4.75
C GLY A 398 33.15 -0.07 3.98
N ALA A 399 33.65 0.00 2.75
CA ALA A 399 33.54 1.17 1.86
C ALA A 399 32.18 1.27 1.13
N GLU A 400 31.23 0.37 1.41
CA GLU A 400 29.87 0.39 0.81
C GLU A 400 28.93 1.37 1.54
N LYS A 401 29.45 2.06 2.57
CA LYS A 401 28.89 3.29 3.16
C LYS A 401 28.99 4.53 2.22
N ASN A 402 29.15 4.33 0.92
CA ASN A 402 29.02 5.39 -0.07
C ASN A 402 27.55 5.52 -0.50
N ALA A 403 27.11 6.73 -0.84
CA ALA A 403 25.75 6.98 -1.28
C ALA A 403 25.39 6.08 -2.49
N TYR A 404 24.37 5.24 -2.33
CA TYR A 404 23.88 4.34 -3.37
C TYR A 404 22.49 4.85 -3.80
N ASP A 405 22.47 5.98 -4.49
CA ASP A 405 21.30 6.85 -4.76
C ASP A 405 19.94 6.13 -4.72
N GLY A 406 19.72 5.14 -5.61
CA GLY A 406 18.45 4.41 -5.74
C GLY A 406 17.93 3.70 -4.49
N LEU A 407 18.76 3.47 -3.47
CA LEU A 407 18.35 2.90 -2.17
C LEU A 407 17.93 3.95 -1.13
N THR A 408 18.10 5.25 -1.41
CA THR A 408 17.51 6.34 -0.61
C THR A 408 15.97 6.28 -0.65
N ALA A 409 15.37 5.92 -1.79
CA ALA A 409 13.92 5.79 -1.93
C ALA A 409 13.30 4.67 -1.07
N PRO A 410 13.78 3.40 -1.08
CA PRO A 410 13.27 2.36 -0.19
C PRO A 410 13.48 2.67 1.31
N CYS A 411 14.57 3.36 1.68
CA CYS A 411 14.77 3.82 3.07
C CYS A 411 13.70 4.85 3.48
N VAL A 412 13.41 5.84 2.63
CA VAL A 412 12.34 6.82 2.91
C VAL A 412 10.96 6.17 2.93
N LEU A 413 10.69 5.18 2.08
CA LEU A 413 9.42 4.45 2.14
C LEU A 413 9.27 3.69 3.47
N ALA A 414 10.34 3.02 3.91
CA ALA A 414 10.36 2.37 5.21
C ALA A 414 10.15 3.39 6.35
N LEU A 415 10.85 4.53 6.35
CA LEU A 415 10.63 5.60 7.34
C LEU A 415 9.18 6.13 7.32
N GLN A 416 8.53 6.26 6.16
CA GLN A 416 7.11 6.64 6.07
C GLN A 416 6.20 5.56 6.69
N MET A 417 6.45 4.28 6.41
CA MET A 417 5.72 3.14 7.00
C MET A 417 5.98 2.98 8.50
N LEU A 418 7.10 3.49 9.01
CA LEU A 418 7.52 3.50 10.41
C LEU A 418 7.11 4.78 11.16
N ASP A 419 6.19 5.57 10.58
CA ASP A 419 5.68 6.86 11.10
C ASP A 419 6.77 7.94 11.32
N GLN A 420 7.95 7.75 10.73
CA GLN A 420 9.11 8.68 10.70
C GLN A 420 9.18 9.52 9.41
N GLY A 421 8.11 9.58 8.62
CA GLY A 421 8.06 10.30 7.34
C GLY A 421 8.35 11.81 7.42
N ASP A 422 8.13 12.42 8.60
CA ASP A 422 8.43 13.84 8.88
C ASP A 422 9.75 14.06 9.63
N SER A 423 10.54 13.01 9.86
CA SER A 423 11.88 13.11 10.47
C SER A 423 12.80 14.04 9.66
N GLU A 424 13.83 14.60 10.30
CA GLU A 424 14.82 15.41 9.57
C GLU A 424 15.50 14.59 8.46
N ALA A 425 15.79 13.31 8.73
CA ALA A 425 16.34 12.38 7.76
C ALA A 425 15.43 12.19 6.54
N ALA A 426 14.14 11.92 6.75
CA ALA A 426 13.18 11.81 5.64
C ALA A 426 13.04 13.12 4.85
N ARG A 427 12.99 14.28 5.52
CA ARG A 427 12.93 15.60 4.85
C ARG A 427 14.18 15.92 4.04
N LYS A 428 15.38 15.64 4.57
CA LYS A 428 16.65 15.78 3.84
C LYS A 428 16.72 14.81 2.65
N ALA A 429 16.33 13.55 2.82
CA ALA A 429 16.26 12.56 1.74
C ALA A 429 15.26 12.93 0.62
N LEU A 430 14.09 13.47 0.98
CA LEU A 430 13.11 13.98 0.01
C LEU A 430 13.64 15.20 -0.78
N THR A 431 14.52 15.99 -0.15
CA THR A 431 15.24 17.13 -0.76
C THR A 431 16.39 16.67 -1.65
N TYR A 432 17.16 15.66 -1.23
CA TYR A 432 18.18 14.98 -2.02
C TYR A 432 17.59 14.42 -3.33
N MET A 433 16.47 13.69 -3.23
CA MET A 433 15.74 13.14 -4.38
C MET A 433 14.89 14.17 -5.15
N SER A 434 14.89 15.46 -4.78
CA SER A 434 13.96 16.49 -5.31
C SER A 434 14.06 16.77 -6.82
N LYS A 435 15.17 16.37 -7.44
CA LYS A 435 15.44 16.53 -8.88
C LYS A 435 15.23 15.23 -9.69
N TRP A 436 14.79 14.15 -9.04
CA TRP A 436 14.69 12.84 -9.68
C TRP A 436 13.32 12.66 -10.35
N GLY A 437 13.35 12.38 -11.65
CA GLY A 437 12.18 12.00 -12.46
C GLY A 437 12.24 10.54 -12.90
N PRO A 438 11.13 9.98 -13.43
CA PRO A 438 11.11 8.63 -13.99
C PRO A 438 11.87 8.61 -15.32
N THR A 439 12.80 7.67 -15.49
CA THR A 439 13.62 7.50 -16.71
C THR A 439 14.30 6.13 -16.71
N PHE A 440 14.55 5.55 -17.89
CA PHE A 440 15.24 4.26 -18.02
C PHE A 440 16.77 4.37 -18.16
N ASP A 441 17.31 5.59 -18.16
CA ASP A 441 18.75 5.85 -18.25
C ASP A 441 19.39 5.79 -16.85
N LYS A 442 20.12 4.70 -16.56
CA LYS A 442 20.84 4.53 -15.29
C LYS A 442 21.82 5.67 -15.01
N LYS A 443 22.35 6.37 -16.02
CA LYS A 443 23.39 7.41 -15.84
C LYS A 443 22.87 8.70 -15.18
N LYS A 444 21.55 8.86 -15.05
CA LYS A 444 20.92 10.06 -14.45
C LYS A 444 20.90 10.04 -12.91
N PHE A 445 21.27 8.92 -12.30
CA PHE A 445 21.49 8.73 -10.87
C PHE A 445 22.84 8.04 -10.70
N LYS A 446 23.52 8.16 -9.55
CA LYS A 446 24.72 7.35 -9.26
C LYS A 446 24.35 5.95 -8.76
N SER A 447 23.28 5.37 -9.32
CA SER A 447 22.75 4.09 -8.87
C SER A 447 23.09 2.98 -9.85
N ASN A 448 23.70 1.91 -9.33
CA ASN A 448 23.81 0.65 -10.04
C ASN A 448 22.47 -0.09 -10.11
N SER A 449 21.48 0.26 -9.27
CA SER A 449 20.15 -0.36 -9.24
C SER A 449 19.40 -0.26 -10.57
N SER A 450 18.37 -1.10 -10.73
CA SER A 450 17.51 -1.06 -11.91
C SER A 450 16.60 0.18 -11.94
N PRO A 451 16.30 0.77 -13.14
CA PRO A 451 15.39 1.89 -13.24
C PRO A 451 13.99 1.61 -12.68
N GLN A 452 13.46 0.41 -12.90
CA GLN A 452 12.14 0.00 -12.43
C GLN A 452 12.09 -0.15 -10.90
N TYR A 453 13.20 -0.54 -10.26
CA TYR A 453 13.29 -0.66 -8.80
C TYR A 453 13.17 0.71 -8.12
N TYR A 454 13.97 1.70 -8.53
CA TYR A 454 13.85 3.05 -7.95
C TYR A 454 12.51 3.70 -8.32
N CYS A 455 11.97 3.47 -9.53
CA CYS A 455 10.65 3.99 -9.90
C CYS A 455 9.53 3.43 -9.00
N TYR A 456 9.54 2.13 -8.67
CA TYR A 456 8.57 1.50 -7.77
C TYR A 456 8.60 2.14 -6.37
N TYR A 457 9.78 2.28 -5.77
CA TYR A 457 9.90 2.88 -4.44
C TYR A 457 9.60 4.39 -4.46
N LEU A 458 10.15 5.14 -5.41
CA LEU A 458 9.97 6.59 -5.46
C LEU A 458 8.53 7.01 -5.81
N SER A 459 7.79 6.20 -6.57
CA SER A 459 6.34 6.43 -6.79
C SER A 459 5.56 6.40 -5.48
N GLN A 460 5.80 5.39 -4.63
CA GLN A 460 5.15 5.27 -3.32
C GLN A 460 5.60 6.40 -2.38
N VAL A 461 6.91 6.69 -2.33
CA VAL A 461 7.46 7.81 -1.53
C VAL A 461 6.84 9.15 -1.91
N ARG A 462 6.67 9.43 -3.20
CA ARG A 462 6.05 10.66 -3.69
C ARG A 462 4.55 10.70 -3.42
N PHE A 463 3.82 9.59 -3.58
CA PHE A 463 2.39 9.55 -3.25
C PHE A 463 2.12 9.77 -1.76
N ASN A 464 2.95 9.19 -0.90
CA ASN A 464 2.92 9.39 0.55
C ASN A 464 3.21 10.84 1.00
N GLN A 465 3.64 11.74 0.10
CA GLN A 465 3.68 13.19 0.37
C GLN A 465 2.29 13.87 0.24
N GLY A 466 1.25 13.11 -0.09
CA GLY A 466 -0.11 13.58 -0.32
C GLY A 466 -0.44 13.78 -1.80
N GLU A 467 -1.65 13.39 -2.20
CA GLU A 467 -2.08 13.41 -3.60
C GLU A 467 -2.05 14.78 -4.29
N ASN A 468 -2.15 15.86 -3.50
CA ASN A 468 -2.09 17.22 -4.01
C ASN A 468 -0.66 17.79 -4.15
N HIS A 469 0.36 17.10 -3.66
CA HIS A 469 1.74 17.59 -3.58
C HIS A 469 2.38 17.83 -4.97
N PRO A 470 3.03 18.97 -5.24
CA PRO A 470 3.57 19.31 -6.57
C PRO A 470 4.57 18.29 -7.14
N GLN A 471 5.46 17.76 -6.29
CA GLN A 471 6.44 16.74 -6.72
C GLN A 471 5.76 15.43 -7.16
N TRP A 472 4.64 15.06 -6.54
CA TRP A 472 3.86 13.88 -6.97
C TRP A 472 3.16 14.12 -8.30
N LYS A 473 2.50 15.27 -8.46
CA LYS A 473 1.84 15.65 -9.73
C LYS A 473 2.84 15.76 -10.89
N ALA A 474 4.06 16.25 -10.63
CA ALA A 474 5.14 16.26 -11.61
C ALA A 474 5.62 14.83 -11.96
N TRP A 475 5.94 14.03 -10.94
CA TRP A 475 6.38 12.63 -11.10
C TRP A 475 5.36 11.79 -11.88
N HIS A 476 4.09 11.79 -11.45
CA HIS A 476 3.00 11.03 -12.08
C HIS A 476 2.85 11.34 -13.57
N ASN A 477 2.79 12.64 -13.92
CA ASN A 477 2.58 13.04 -15.32
C ASN A 477 3.76 12.69 -16.23
N GLN A 478 4.99 12.67 -15.68
CA GLN A 478 6.16 12.14 -16.39
C GLN A 478 6.11 10.61 -16.50
N GLN A 479 5.76 9.91 -15.42
CA GLN A 479 5.73 8.45 -15.33
C GLN A 479 4.71 7.85 -16.29
N LYS A 480 3.45 8.30 -16.26
CA LYS A 480 2.41 7.76 -17.13
C LYS A 480 2.77 7.90 -18.61
N ARG A 481 3.29 9.08 -18.99
CA ARG A 481 3.75 9.37 -20.36
C ARG A 481 4.93 8.47 -20.77
N LEU A 482 5.90 8.27 -19.89
CA LEU A 482 7.07 7.42 -20.14
C LEU A 482 6.67 5.94 -20.32
N TYR A 483 5.87 5.41 -19.40
CA TYR A 483 5.51 3.99 -19.40
C TYR A 483 4.53 3.65 -20.54
N THR A 484 3.55 4.51 -20.86
CA THR A 484 2.71 4.35 -22.07
C THR A 484 3.52 4.40 -23.36
N ALA A 485 4.59 5.22 -23.43
CA ALA A 485 5.44 5.31 -24.61
C ALA A 485 6.42 4.13 -24.78
N ALA A 486 6.67 3.33 -23.74
CA ALA A 486 7.67 2.24 -23.76
C ALA A 486 7.07 0.81 -23.68
N ALA A 487 5.94 0.64 -22.98
CA ALA A 487 5.29 -0.66 -22.78
C ALA A 487 4.93 -1.36 -24.10
N ILE A 488 4.90 -2.69 -24.08
CA ILE A 488 4.56 -3.51 -25.25
C ILE A 488 3.15 -4.07 -25.09
N THR A 489 2.19 -3.50 -25.81
CA THR A 489 0.84 -4.03 -25.94
C THR A 489 0.70 -4.84 -27.23
N ILE A 490 0.29 -6.10 -27.11
CA ILE A 490 -0.09 -6.96 -28.24
C ILE A 490 -1.61 -6.83 -28.45
N PRO A 491 -2.08 -6.46 -29.67
CA PRO A 491 -3.51 -6.37 -29.98
C PRO A 491 -4.28 -7.67 -29.72
N LYS A 492 -5.60 -7.58 -29.49
CA LYS A 492 -6.46 -8.73 -29.14
C LYS A 492 -6.50 -9.82 -30.22
N GLU A 493 -6.25 -9.45 -31.46
CA GLU A 493 -6.20 -10.31 -32.64
C GLU A 493 -4.93 -11.18 -32.65
N ALA A 494 -3.84 -10.69 -32.05
CA ALA A 494 -2.52 -11.31 -32.04
C ALA A 494 -2.07 -11.78 -30.63
N SER A 495 -2.85 -11.48 -29.59
CA SER A 495 -2.51 -11.80 -28.19
C SER A 495 -2.56 -13.30 -27.90
N GLY A 496 -3.46 -14.03 -28.57
CA GLY A 496 -3.80 -15.41 -28.22
C GLY A 496 -4.30 -15.55 -26.77
N TYR A 497 -4.93 -14.51 -26.23
CA TYR A 497 -5.52 -14.49 -24.88
C TYR A 497 -7.02 -14.17 -24.96
N LYS A 498 -7.80 -14.88 -24.14
CA LYS A 498 -9.24 -14.72 -23.99
C LYS A 498 -9.57 -14.41 -22.52
N ASP A 499 -10.56 -13.56 -22.30
CA ASP A 499 -11.16 -13.35 -20.97
C ASP A 499 -12.09 -14.51 -20.58
N HIS A 500 -12.79 -14.36 -19.44
CA HIS A 500 -13.73 -15.36 -18.92
C HIS A 500 -14.97 -15.54 -19.82
N GLU A 501 -15.34 -14.53 -20.62
CA GLU A 501 -16.41 -14.62 -21.62
C GLU A 501 -15.92 -15.26 -22.94
N GLY A 502 -14.67 -15.71 -23.00
CA GLY A 502 -14.05 -16.28 -24.19
C GLY A 502 -13.71 -15.24 -25.28
N LYS A 503 -13.87 -13.94 -25.01
CA LYS A 503 -13.65 -12.87 -25.99
C LYS A 503 -12.14 -12.58 -26.12
N PRO A 504 -11.61 -12.37 -27.34
CA PRO A 504 -10.21 -12.02 -27.51
C PRO A 504 -9.88 -10.66 -26.87
N GLN A 505 -8.83 -10.62 -26.05
CA GLN A 505 -8.39 -9.42 -25.32
C GLN A 505 -6.92 -9.13 -25.56
N TYR A 506 -6.54 -7.86 -25.51
CA TYR A 506 -5.14 -7.44 -25.62
C TYR A 506 -4.34 -7.82 -24.37
N VAL A 507 -3.02 -7.95 -24.51
CA VAL A 507 -2.09 -8.16 -23.38
C VAL A 507 -0.96 -7.14 -23.45
N THR A 508 -0.44 -6.73 -22.30
CA THR A 508 0.68 -5.79 -22.18
C THR A 508 1.77 -6.40 -21.33
N PHE A 509 3.03 -6.28 -21.74
CA PHE A 509 4.16 -6.76 -20.95
C PHE A 509 5.33 -5.79 -21.01
N TRP A 510 6.26 -5.95 -20.06
CA TRP A 510 7.47 -5.14 -20.00
C TRP A 510 8.68 -5.92 -20.52
N PRO A 511 9.38 -5.42 -21.56
CA PRO A 511 10.50 -6.13 -22.16
C PRO A 511 11.71 -6.15 -21.24
N ARG A 512 12.31 -7.32 -21.04
CA ARG A 512 13.64 -7.44 -20.42
C ARG A 512 14.75 -6.94 -21.36
N LYS A 513 15.80 -6.34 -20.79
CA LYS A 513 16.91 -5.72 -21.53
C LYS A 513 17.52 -6.63 -22.61
N GLY A 514 17.39 -6.23 -23.88
CA GLY A 514 17.97 -6.92 -25.03
C GLY A 514 17.28 -8.24 -25.37
N ALA A 515 16.03 -8.43 -24.94
CA ALA A 515 15.17 -9.43 -25.54
C ALA A 515 14.74 -9.02 -26.96
N LYS A 516 14.28 -10.01 -27.70
CA LYS A 516 14.11 -9.97 -29.15
C LYS A 516 12.71 -10.51 -29.44
N HIS A 517 11.73 -9.62 -29.42
CA HIS A 517 10.32 -10.01 -29.24
C HIS A 517 9.66 -10.35 -30.59
N LYS A 518 8.85 -11.42 -30.59
CA LYS A 518 7.97 -11.76 -31.72
C LYS A 518 6.65 -11.01 -31.60
N PHE A 519 6.08 -10.64 -32.75
CA PHE A 519 4.77 -10.01 -32.87
C PHE A 519 3.94 -10.77 -33.90
N GLY A 520 2.75 -11.22 -33.51
CA GLY A 520 1.91 -12.09 -34.33
C GLY A 520 2.53 -13.46 -34.63
N THR A 521 1.92 -14.17 -35.58
CA THR A 521 2.29 -15.52 -36.02
C THR A 521 3.50 -15.55 -36.97
N GLU A 522 3.69 -14.50 -37.78
CA GLU A 522 4.65 -14.48 -38.89
C GLU A 522 5.92 -13.64 -38.61
N GLY A 523 5.99 -12.99 -37.44
CA GLY A 523 7.10 -12.13 -37.06
C GLY A 523 8.35 -12.87 -36.58
N GLY A 524 9.48 -12.63 -37.26
CA GLY A 524 10.81 -12.88 -36.68
C GLY A 524 11.08 -11.99 -35.45
N PRO A 525 12.02 -12.36 -34.57
CA PRO A 525 12.29 -11.60 -33.34
C PRO A 525 12.94 -10.23 -33.62
N ILE A 526 12.24 -9.16 -33.27
CA ILE A 526 12.62 -7.76 -33.53
C ILE A 526 13.37 -7.16 -32.33
N ASP A 527 14.36 -6.30 -32.59
CA ASP A 527 15.02 -5.47 -31.58
C ASP A 527 14.11 -4.36 -31.04
N ASP A 528 14.28 -3.98 -29.76
CA ASP A 528 13.42 -3.00 -29.09
C ASP A 528 13.45 -1.59 -29.73
N LEU A 529 14.61 -1.13 -30.20
CA LEU A 529 14.74 0.18 -30.86
C LEU A 529 14.10 0.15 -32.25
N GLN A 530 14.29 -0.93 -33.00
CA GLN A 530 13.66 -1.14 -34.30
C GLN A 530 12.13 -1.26 -34.16
N ARG A 531 11.66 -2.03 -33.17
CA ARG A 531 10.24 -2.14 -32.80
C ARG A 531 9.65 -0.77 -32.51
N LEU A 532 10.24 -0.01 -31.59
CA LEU A 532 9.76 1.32 -31.22
C LEU A 532 9.69 2.24 -32.44
N ARG A 533 10.69 2.24 -33.32
CA ARG A 533 10.69 3.03 -34.57
C ARG A 533 9.63 2.61 -35.59
N GLY A 534 9.17 1.35 -35.55
CA GLY A 534 8.16 0.80 -36.47
C GLY A 534 6.70 0.98 -36.02
N LEU A 535 6.44 1.49 -34.81
CA LEU A 535 5.08 1.72 -34.32
C LEU A 535 4.47 2.98 -34.96
N SER A 536 3.20 2.90 -35.37
CA SER A 536 2.48 3.95 -36.14
C SER A 536 2.22 5.26 -35.38
N ASP A 537 2.39 5.26 -34.06
CA ASP A 537 2.33 6.47 -33.22
C ASP A 537 3.70 7.16 -33.07
N THR A 538 4.77 6.58 -33.62
CA THR A 538 6.11 7.15 -33.64
C THR A 538 6.24 8.18 -34.75
N ARG A 539 6.64 9.40 -34.40
CA ARG A 539 6.86 10.49 -35.36
C ARG A 539 8.19 11.16 -35.07
N ASN A 540 8.97 11.44 -36.12
CA ASN A 540 10.27 12.10 -36.04
C ASN A 540 11.25 11.47 -35.01
N GLY A 541 11.22 10.13 -34.86
CA GLY A 541 12.06 9.41 -33.89
C GLY A 541 11.56 9.44 -32.43
N ALA A 542 10.33 9.88 -32.17
CA ALA A 542 9.77 9.98 -30.82
C ALA A 542 8.36 9.36 -30.71
N ARG A 543 8.07 8.70 -29.56
CA ARG A 543 6.71 8.31 -29.15
C ARG A 543 6.25 9.20 -28.01
N LEU A 544 5.03 9.73 -28.08
CA LEU A 544 4.51 10.75 -27.15
C LEU A 544 5.50 11.91 -26.89
N GLY A 545 6.31 12.30 -27.89
CA GLY A 545 7.34 13.33 -27.76
C GLY A 545 8.52 12.98 -26.85
N ILE A 546 8.80 11.69 -26.62
CA ILE A 546 10.02 11.17 -25.98
C ILE A 546 10.83 10.42 -27.06
N PRO A 547 12.14 10.71 -27.25
CA PRO A 547 12.97 9.99 -28.21
C PRO A 547 13.00 8.48 -27.92
N VAL A 548 12.90 7.65 -28.96
CA VAL A 548 12.81 6.18 -28.79
C VAL A 548 14.03 5.57 -28.10
N GLU A 549 15.20 6.20 -28.21
CA GLU A 549 16.44 5.81 -27.51
C GLU A 549 16.33 5.95 -25.97
N GLN A 550 15.40 6.78 -25.48
CA GLN A 550 15.09 6.90 -24.04
C GLN A 550 13.95 5.97 -23.59
N LEU A 551 13.32 5.25 -24.53
CA LEU A 551 12.21 4.32 -24.31
C LEU A 551 12.64 2.86 -24.43
N VAL A 552 13.78 2.57 -25.07
CA VAL A 552 14.44 1.25 -25.03
C VAL A 552 14.80 0.92 -23.59
N ASN A 553 14.35 -0.25 -23.11
CA ASN A 553 14.58 -0.61 -21.72
C ASN A 553 16.03 -1.01 -21.45
N GLN A 554 16.72 -0.28 -20.56
CA GLN A 554 18.11 -0.54 -20.22
C GLN A 554 18.31 -1.51 -19.03
N ASP A 555 17.27 -1.97 -18.33
CA ASP A 555 17.41 -3.10 -17.40
C ASP A 555 16.11 -3.86 -17.10
N ALA A 556 16.21 -5.14 -16.75
CA ALA A 556 15.11 -5.80 -16.01
C ALA A 556 15.09 -5.25 -14.58
N ALA A 557 13.94 -5.33 -13.88
CA ALA A 557 13.79 -4.69 -12.55
C ALA A 557 14.78 -5.17 -11.47
N THR A 558 15.41 -6.34 -11.66
CA THR A 558 16.20 -7.04 -10.64
C THR A 558 17.38 -7.83 -11.26
N SER A 559 18.29 -7.15 -11.98
CA SER A 559 19.48 -7.80 -12.56
C SER A 559 20.42 -8.44 -11.53
N GLU A 560 20.31 -8.05 -10.26
CA GLU A 560 21.04 -8.60 -9.11
C GLU A 560 20.35 -9.83 -8.46
N TRP A 561 19.06 -10.07 -8.73
CA TRP A 561 18.31 -11.20 -8.16
C TRP A 561 18.53 -12.45 -9.02
N GLU A 562 19.68 -13.09 -8.81
CA GLU A 562 20.16 -14.30 -9.50
C GLU A 562 20.46 -14.13 -11.00
N GLY A 563 20.69 -12.90 -11.48
CA GLY A 563 21.10 -12.64 -12.88
C GLY A 563 20.02 -12.93 -13.93
N SER A 564 18.83 -13.33 -13.51
CA SER A 564 17.74 -13.79 -14.37
C SER A 564 16.92 -12.60 -14.88
N LYS A 565 17.19 -12.21 -16.13
CA LYS A 565 16.40 -11.19 -16.83
C LYS A 565 14.96 -11.66 -17.01
N SER A 566 14.06 -11.18 -16.15
CA SER A 566 12.63 -11.52 -16.18
C SER A 566 11.80 -10.53 -16.98
N ASP A 567 10.91 -11.05 -17.83
CA ASP A 567 9.75 -10.29 -18.33
C ASP A 567 8.63 -10.24 -17.26
N ILE A 568 8.50 -11.27 -16.41
CA ILE A 568 7.52 -11.35 -15.31
C ILE A 568 7.80 -10.30 -14.24
N ILE A 569 8.96 -10.35 -13.59
CA ILE A 569 9.31 -9.43 -12.48
C ILE A 569 9.25 -7.97 -12.96
N SER A 570 9.74 -7.69 -14.16
CA SER A 570 9.70 -6.35 -14.76
C SER A 570 8.27 -5.87 -15.03
N SER A 571 7.38 -6.77 -15.48
CA SER A 571 5.94 -6.47 -15.63
C SER A 571 5.27 -6.25 -14.27
N CYS A 572 5.63 -7.02 -13.23
CA CYS A 572 5.08 -6.87 -11.88
C CYS A 572 5.42 -5.51 -11.27
N PHE A 573 6.71 -5.14 -11.22
CA PHE A 573 7.12 -3.80 -10.75
C PHE A 573 6.48 -2.68 -11.58
N THR A 574 6.28 -2.91 -12.89
CA THR A 574 5.60 -1.93 -13.76
C THR A 574 4.12 -1.78 -13.44
N ALA A 575 3.39 -2.88 -13.20
CA ALA A 575 1.99 -2.81 -12.81
C ALA A 575 1.84 -2.17 -11.41
N LEU A 576 2.58 -2.65 -10.40
CA LEU A 576 2.48 -2.21 -9.01
C LEU A 576 2.67 -0.70 -8.81
N GLN A 577 3.59 -0.08 -9.54
CA GLN A 577 3.82 1.37 -9.46
C GLN A 577 2.74 2.21 -10.18
N LEU A 578 2.12 1.67 -11.24
CA LEU A 578 1.03 2.33 -11.95
C LEU A 578 -0.27 2.30 -11.14
N MET A 579 -0.45 1.26 -10.30
CA MET A 579 -1.59 1.08 -9.39
C MET A 579 -1.53 1.91 -8.09
N VAL A 580 -0.47 2.70 -7.86
CA VAL A 580 -0.21 3.37 -6.56
C VAL A 580 -1.40 4.20 -6.04
N TYR A 581 -2.18 4.83 -6.93
CA TYR A 581 -3.36 5.66 -6.61
C TYR A 581 -4.46 4.95 -5.81
N TYR A 582 -4.55 3.62 -5.92
CA TYR A 582 -5.57 2.79 -5.28
C TYR A 582 -4.99 1.59 -4.51
N ARG A 583 -3.82 1.07 -4.93
CA ARG A 583 -3.07 0.04 -4.21
C ARG A 583 -2.70 0.48 -2.78
N ASN A 584 -2.34 1.74 -2.60
CA ASN A 584 -1.80 2.27 -1.36
C ASN A 584 -2.91 2.42 -0.30
N SER A 585 -3.12 1.33 0.44
CA SER A 585 -3.60 1.31 1.82
C SER A 585 -2.92 2.41 2.67
N PRO A 586 -3.48 2.85 3.82
CA PRO A 586 -2.82 3.74 4.78
C PRO A 586 -1.47 3.20 5.31
N LEU A 587 -0.46 3.29 4.47
CA LEU A 587 0.97 3.08 4.71
C LEU A 587 1.70 4.42 4.94
N SER A 588 0.97 5.52 4.78
CA SER A 588 1.31 6.86 5.23
C SER A 588 1.15 7.00 6.75
N LYS A 589 1.96 7.90 7.32
CA LYS A 589 1.97 8.39 8.72
C LYS A 589 0.71 8.13 9.56
N GLY A 590 0.92 7.50 10.71
CA GLY A 590 -0.06 7.23 11.76
C GLY A 590 -0.45 5.75 11.85
N ALA A 591 0.08 4.89 10.98
CA ALA A 591 -0.37 3.49 10.82
C ALA A 591 0.41 2.47 11.68
N LEU A 592 1.37 2.90 12.51
CA LEU A 592 1.63 2.18 13.76
C LEU A 592 0.61 2.62 14.81
N THR A 593 0.57 3.92 15.11
CA THR A 593 -0.15 4.49 16.26
C THR A 593 -1.66 4.34 16.23
N SER A 594 -2.31 4.28 15.05
CA SER A 594 -3.77 4.15 14.94
C SER A 594 -4.33 2.84 15.48
N ILE A 595 -3.52 1.77 15.49
CA ILE A 595 -3.88 0.45 16.03
C ILE A 595 -3.37 0.30 17.47
N GLU A 596 -2.43 1.15 17.91
CA GLU A 596 -2.04 1.25 19.33
C GLU A 596 -3.19 1.83 20.20
N ALA A 597 -4.22 2.44 19.59
CA ALA A 597 -5.45 2.84 20.25
C ALA A 597 -6.41 1.67 20.57
N GLU A 598 -6.20 0.49 19.99
CA GLU A 598 -6.98 -0.74 20.28
C GLU A 598 -6.25 -1.70 21.23
N ALA A 599 -5.04 -1.34 21.67
CA ALA A 599 -4.23 -2.12 22.60
C ALA A 599 -3.59 -1.20 23.65
N GLU A 600 -4.22 -1.08 24.82
CA GLU A 600 -3.62 -0.45 26.00
C GLU A 600 -2.42 -1.28 26.49
N VAL A 601 -1.25 -0.99 25.94
CA VAL A 601 0.02 -1.61 26.37
C VAL A 601 0.62 -0.76 27.50
N GLU A 602 0.39 -1.17 28.75
CA GLU A 602 1.20 -0.71 29.88
C GLU A 602 2.65 -1.20 29.70
N VAL A 603 3.51 -0.33 29.18
CA VAL A 603 4.96 -0.57 29.13
C VAL A 603 5.54 -0.33 30.53
N SER A 604 5.54 -1.38 31.35
CA SER A 604 6.25 -1.36 32.63
C SER A 604 7.76 -1.31 32.40
N GLU A 605 8.42 -0.24 32.87
CA GLU A 605 9.88 -0.17 32.92
C GLU A 605 10.40 -1.08 34.04
N GLY A 606 10.61 -2.36 33.72
CA GLY A 606 11.16 -3.39 34.61
C GLY A 606 12.56 -3.84 34.18
N GLY A 607 13.45 -4.06 35.15
CA GLY A 607 14.82 -4.51 34.90
C GLY A 607 14.90 -5.97 34.44
N ALA A 608 16.03 -6.35 33.84
CA ALA A 608 16.28 -7.72 33.42
C ALA A 608 16.66 -8.62 34.61
N GLU A 609 16.01 -9.77 34.72
CA GLU A 609 16.57 -10.97 35.36
C GLU A 609 16.03 -12.22 34.66
N ALA A 610 16.71 -13.37 34.84
CA ALA A 610 16.47 -14.57 34.04
C ALA A 610 15.32 -15.44 34.60
N VAL A 611 14.62 -16.13 33.70
CA VAL A 611 13.67 -17.18 34.06
C VAL A 611 14.31 -18.53 33.73
N GLU A 612 14.69 -19.28 34.76
CA GLU A 612 14.89 -20.73 34.65
C GLU A 612 13.52 -21.42 34.53
N LEU A 613 13.50 -22.59 33.90
CA LEU A 613 12.29 -23.38 33.67
C LEU A 613 12.31 -24.64 34.55
N ASP A 614 11.19 -24.88 35.24
CA ASP A 614 10.73 -26.18 35.78
C ASP A 614 9.42 -26.55 35.05
#